data_AF-A0A920AKH6-F1
#
_entry.id   AF-A0A920AKH6-F1
#
_cell.length_a   1.000
_cell.length_b   1.000
_cell.length_c   1.000
_cell.angle_alpha   90.00
_cell.angle_beta   90.00
_cell.angle_gamma   90.00
#
_symmetry.space_group_name_H-M   'P 1'
#
loop_
_entity.id
_entity.type
_entity.pdbx_description
1 polymer ?
#
loop_
_entity_poly.entity_id
_entity_poly.type
_entity_poly.pdbx_seq_one_letter_code
_entity_poly.pdbx_strand_id
1 'polypeptide(L)'
;MEGTGESHMWNPQTISLLQHSSTLNDKDKFKHFEKLADDETEDAFTLRGLLEFNYSEKDSIPINEVESAKEIVKRFATGAISLGSISKEAHETLAVAMNRIGARSNTGEGGEDSARFNSEKNSRMKQVASGRFGVTAEYLVNSTDLQIKMAQGSKAR
;
A
#
# COMPACT_ATOMS: atom_id res chain seq x y z
N MET A 1 -1.68 26.01 9.40
CA MET A 1 -0.40 25.31 9.32
C MET A 1 0.16 25.33 10.72
N GLU A 2 0.19 24.19 11.41
CA GLU A 2 0.87 24.13 12.70
C GLU A 2 2.36 24.36 12.47
N GLY A 3 2.85 25.50 12.94
CA GLY A 3 4.25 25.92 12.86
C GLY A 3 5.07 25.38 14.02
N THR A 4 4.94 24.08 14.30
CA THR A 4 5.67 23.38 15.36
C THR A 4 6.80 22.61 14.71
N GLY A 5 8.06 22.88 15.10
CA GLY A 5 9.28 22.40 14.42
C GLY A 5 9.54 20.89 14.46
N GLU A 6 8.53 20.07 14.69
CA GLU A 6 8.61 18.62 14.51
C GLU A 6 8.46 18.29 13.03
N SER A 7 9.37 17.48 12.53
CA SER A 7 9.36 17.08 11.13
C SER A 7 8.48 15.83 10.98
N HIS A 8 7.79 15.70 9.84
CA HIS A 8 6.85 14.60 9.57
C HIS A 8 7.12 13.97 8.21
N MET A 9 7.21 12.63 8.15
CA MET A 9 7.40 11.87 6.89
C MET A 9 6.28 12.12 5.86
N TRP A 10 5.09 12.52 6.32
CA TRP A 10 4.02 13.02 5.45
C TRP A 10 3.82 14.49 5.72
N ASN A 11 4.12 15.32 4.73
CA ASN A 11 3.99 16.77 4.80
C ASN A 11 3.23 17.31 3.56
N PRO A 12 2.77 18.58 3.56
CA PRO A 12 1.99 19.12 2.45
C PRO A 12 2.68 19.06 1.08
N GLN A 13 4.02 19.17 1.04
CA GLN A 13 4.78 19.13 -0.21
C GLN A 13 4.87 17.71 -0.76
N THR A 14 5.24 16.72 0.06
CA THR A 14 5.32 15.32 -0.36
C THR A 14 3.96 14.78 -0.80
N ILE A 15 2.89 15.13 -0.07
CA ILE A 15 1.51 14.77 -0.45
C ILE A 15 1.12 15.38 -1.79
N SER A 16 1.37 16.67 -2.01
CA SER A 16 1.02 17.36 -3.26
C SER A 16 1.76 16.79 -4.47
N LEU A 17 3.06 16.50 -4.33
CA LEU A 17 3.86 15.91 -5.40
C LEU A 17 3.38 14.49 -5.75
N LEU A 18 3.05 13.67 -4.74
CA LEU A 18 2.52 12.32 -4.97
C LEU A 18 1.15 12.35 -5.66
N GLN A 19 0.27 13.25 -5.25
CA GLN A 19 -1.04 13.43 -5.88
C GLN A 19 -0.93 13.88 -7.33
N HIS A 20 -0.09 14.89 -7.61
CA HIS A 20 0.09 15.41 -8.97
C HIS A 20 0.79 14.40 -9.89
N SER A 21 1.84 13.73 -9.42
CA SER A 21 2.53 12.69 -10.21
C SER A 21 1.59 11.54 -10.58
N SER A 22 0.81 11.05 -9.62
CA SER A 22 -0.13 9.95 -9.85
C SER A 22 -1.29 10.36 -10.77
N THR A 23 -1.84 11.56 -10.60
CA THR A 23 -2.99 12.05 -11.39
C THR A 23 -2.60 12.36 -12.84
N LEU A 24 -1.43 12.97 -13.04
CA LEU A 24 -0.96 13.39 -14.36
C LEU A 24 -0.08 12.34 -15.06
N ASN A 25 0.22 11.22 -14.38
CA ASN A 25 1.20 10.23 -14.81
C ASN A 25 2.57 10.87 -15.11
N ASP A 26 3.01 11.76 -14.23
CA ASP A 26 4.21 12.59 -14.39
C ASP A 26 5.39 12.00 -13.60
N LYS A 27 6.32 11.38 -14.33
CA LYS A 27 7.51 10.73 -13.77
C LYS A 27 8.48 11.71 -13.13
N ASP A 28 8.60 12.93 -13.64
CA ASP A 28 9.57 13.88 -13.10
C ASP A 28 9.06 14.47 -11.78
N LYS A 29 7.74 14.70 -11.65
CA LYS A 29 7.14 15.00 -10.35
C LYS A 29 7.27 13.84 -9.36
N PHE A 30 7.19 12.59 -9.84
CA PHE A 30 7.41 11.43 -8.97
C PHE A 30 8.84 11.37 -8.45
N LYS A 31 9.85 11.62 -9.30
CA LYS A 31 11.26 11.73 -8.86
C LYS A 31 11.48 12.84 -7.82
N HIS A 32 10.79 13.98 -7.97
CA HIS A 32 10.83 15.03 -6.95
C HIS A 32 10.19 14.60 -5.63
N PHE A 33 9.10 13.83 -5.68
CA PHE A 33 8.51 13.21 -4.49
C PHE A 33 9.49 12.23 -3.83
N GLU A 34 10.09 11.32 -4.60
CA GLU A 34 11.06 10.33 -4.11
C GLU A 34 12.23 11.01 -3.40
N LYS A 35 12.85 12.00 -4.05
CA LYS A 35 13.96 12.74 -3.45
C LYS A 35 13.61 13.34 -2.09
N LEU A 36 12.46 14.03 -1.98
CA LEU A 36 12.05 14.63 -0.72
C LEU A 36 11.73 13.58 0.36
N ALA A 37 11.12 12.46 -0.02
CA ALA A 37 10.81 11.38 0.92
C ALA A 37 12.06 10.61 1.40
N ASP A 38 13.07 10.51 0.55
CA ASP A 38 14.35 9.88 0.87
C ASP A 38 15.23 10.80 1.72
N ASP A 39 15.36 12.08 1.37
CA ASP A 39 16.08 13.10 2.17
C ASP A 39 15.51 13.17 3.61
N GLU A 40 14.18 13.19 3.76
CA GLU A 40 13.54 13.12 5.09
C GLU A 40 13.78 11.78 5.80
N THR A 41 14.01 10.67 5.08
CA THR A 41 14.38 9.42 5.73
C THR A 41 15.81 9.49 6.32
N GLU A 42 16.73 10.17 5.64
CA GLU A 42 18.13 10.37 6.05
C GLU A 42 18.31 11.33 7.24
N ASP A 43 17.38 12.26 7.44
CA ASP A 43 17.29 13.13 8.64
C ASP A 43 16.89 12.37 9.93
N ALA A 44 17.20 11.07 10.00
CA ALA A 44 17.07 10.17 11.14
C ALA A 44 15.63 9.92 11.66
N PHE A 45 14.62 10.01 10.80
CA PHE A 45 13.24 9.70 11.17
C PHE A 45 12.98 8.21 11.45
N THR A 46 13.77 7.34 10.83
CA THR A 46 13.58 5.89 10.91
C THR A 46 14.91 5.17 10.99
N LEU A 47 14.92 3.97 11.60
CA LEU A 47 16.12 3.15 11.69
C LEU A 47 16.72 2.80 10.33
N ARG A 48 15.88 2.68 9.27
CA ARG A 48 16.35 2.38 7.91
C ARG A 48 17.14 3.53 7.28
N GLY A 49 16.90 4.78 7.70
CA GLY A 49 17.65 5.94 7.23
C GLY A 49 19.08 6.00 7.75
N LEU A 50 19.42 5.18 8.76
CA LEU A 50 20.78 5.02 9.27
C LEU A 50 21.57 3.94 8.52
N LEU A 51 20.97 3.31 7.50
CA LEU A 51 21.55 2.20 6.76
C LEU A 51 21.81 2.62 5.32
N GLU A 52 22.93 2.16 4.77
CA GLU A 52 23.24 2.31 3.35
C GLU A 52 23.62 0.96 2.75
N PHE A 53 23.33 0.80 1.46
CA PHE A 53 23.74 -0.38 0.72
C PHE A 53 25.24 -0.31 0.42
N ASN A 54 25.98 -1.35 0.79
CA ASN A 54 27.41 -1.48 0.51
C ASN A 54 27.63 -2.49 -0.63
N TYR A 55 27.57 -2.03 -1.88
CA TYR A 55 27.86 -2.83 -3.08
C TYR A 55 28.96 -2.16 -3.92
N SER A 56 29.70 -2.95 -4.70
CA SER A 56 30.69 -2.41 -5.65
C SER A 56 30.00 -1.95 -6.93
N GLU A 57 30.40 -0.81 -7.49
CA GLU A 57 29.93 -0.37 -8.81
C GLU A 57 30.23 -1.40 -9.91
N LYS A 58 31.26 -2.24 -9.71
CA LYS A 58 31.63 -3.34 -10.62
C LYS A 58 30.58 -4.44 -10.70
N ASP A 59 29.70 -4.54 -9.71
CA ASP A 59 28.64 -5.55 -9.63
C ASP A 59 27.31 -5.05 -10.23
N SER A 60 27.30 -3.85 -10.82
CA SER A 60 26.10 -3.31 -11.46
C SER A 60 25.70 -4.12 -12.70
N ILE A 61 24.40 -4.31 -12.87
CA ILE A 61 23.81 -5.00 -14.02
C ILE A 61 22.94 -4.03 -14.84
N PRO A 62 22.82 -4.25 -16.15
CA PRO A 62 21.85 -3.54 -16.97
C PRO A 62 20.41 -3.64 -16.44
N ILE A 63 19.64 -2.56 -16.49
CA ILE A 63 18.25 -2.51 -15.97
C ILE A 63 17.31 -3.52 -16.65
N ASN A 64 17.60 -3.93 -17.88
CA ASN A 64 16.84 -4.94 -18.62
C ASN A 64 17.12 -6.38 -18.14
N GLU A 65 18.17 -6.59 -17.34
CA GLU A 65 18.42 -7.86 -16.65
C GLU A 65 17.68 -7.93 -15.30
N VAL A 66 17.22 -6.79 -14.78
CA VAL A 66 16.39 -6.72 -13.57
C VAL A 66 14.98 -7.24 -13.88
N GLU A 67 14.37 -7.90 -12.89
CA GLU A 67 12.98 -8.33 -12.96
C GLU A 67 12.05 -7.18 -13.37
N SER A 68 11.13 -7.45 -14.31
CA SER A 68 10.24 -6.40 -14.81
C SER A 68 9.33 -5.83 -13.71
N ALA A 69 8.99 -4.54 -13.82
CA ALA A 69 8.05 -3.89 -12.91
C ALA A 69 6.72 -4.65 -12.80
N LYS A 70 6.23 -5.26 -13.88
CA LYS A 70 5.01 -6.07 -13.92
C LYS A 70 5.05 -7.29 -12.99
N GLU A 71 6.23 -7.89 -12.80
CA GLU A 71 6.40 -9.01 -11.88
C GLU A 71 6.65 -8.52 -10.45
N ILE A 72 7.40 -7.42 -10.28
CA ILE A 72 7.64 -6.79 -8.98
C ILE A 72 6.33 -6.38 -8.29
N VAL A 73 5.41 -5.72 -9.02
CA VAL A 73 4.16 -5.22 -8.43
C VAL A 73 3.26 -6.33 -7.88
N LYS A 74 3.42 -7.58 -8.32
CA LYS A 74 2.65 -8.72 -7.77
C LYS A 74 2.99 -9.02 -6.31
N ARG A 75 4.16 -8.55 -5.84
CA ARG A 75 4.57 -8.62 -4.43
C ARG A 75 3.87 -7.56 -3.56
N PHE A 76 3.27 -6.54 -4.17
CA PHE A 76 2.62 -5.47 -3.43
C PHE A 76 1.25 -5.88 -2.91
N ALA A 77 0.90 -5.30 -1.77
CA ALA A 77 -0.40 -5.41 -1.16
C ALA A 77 -0.85 -4.05 -0.65
N THR A 78 -2.13 -3.71 -0.84
CA THR A 78 -2.69 -2.56 -0.13
C THR A 78 -2.83 -2.91 1.35
N GLY A 79 -2.77 -1.89 2.21
CA GLY A 79 -3.10 -2.06 3.63
C GLY A 79 -4.51 -2.64 3.83
N ALA A 80 -4.71 -3.32 4.95
CA ALA A 80 -6.01 -3.81 5.39
C ALA A 80 -6.81 -2.67 6.03
N ILE A 81 -7.67 -2.00 5.26
CA ILE A 81 -8.46 -0.85 5.69
C ILE A 81 -9.94 -1.21 5.57
N SER A 82 -10.69 -1.14 6.67
CA SER A 82 -12.07 -1.62 6.69
C SER A 82 -13.02 -0.75 5.88
N LEU A 83 -13.98 -1.39 5.23
CA LEU A 83 -15.21 -0.73 4.79
C LEU A 83 -15.90 -0.15 6.04
N GLY A 84 -16.06 1.18 6.08
CA GLY A 84 -16.50 1.93 7.27
C GLY A 84 -15.42 2.85 7.84
N SER A 85 -14.12 2.54 7.64
CA SER A 85 -13.02 3.50 7.88
C SER A 85 -12.72 4.34 6.64
N ILE A 86 -12.95 3.77 5.46
CA ILE A 86 -12.92 4.46 4.17
C ILE A 86 -14.24 4.23 3.42
N SER A 87 -14.50 5.07 2.42
CA SER A 87 -15.70 4.96 1.60
C SER A 87 -15.70 3.68 0.74
N LYS A 88 -16.89 3.27 0.28
CA LYS A 88 -17.05 2.13 -0.64
C LYS A 88 -16.28 2.36 -1.94
N GLU A 89 -16.33 3.57 -2.48
CA GLU A 89 -15.65 3.96 -3.71
C GLU A 89 -14.13 3.83 -3.56
N ALA A 90 -13.56 4.29 -2.44
CA ALA A 90 -12.14 4.15 -2.17
C ALA A 90 -11.74 2.68 -2.04
N HIS A 91 -12.51 1.90 -1.27
CA HIS A 91 -12.24 0.48 -1.05
C HIS A 91 -12.31 -0.34 -2.35
N GLU A 92 -13.33 -0.10 -3.17
CA GLU A 92 -13.48 -0.77 -4.46
C GLU A 92 -12.40 -0.34 -5.47
N THR A 93 -12.00 0.94 -5.45
CA THR A 93 -10.91 1.46 -6.30
C THR A 93 -9.59 0.73 -6.05
N LEU A 94 -9.26 0.50 -4.77
CA LEU A 94 -8.07 -0.27 -4.39
C LEU A 94 -8.14 -1.71 -4.90
N ALA A 95 -9.28 -2.38 -4.75
CA ALA A 95 -9.45 -3.75 -5.23
C ALA A 95 -9.29 -3.84 -6.76
N VAL A 96 -9.94 -2.94 -7.50
CA VAL A 96 -9.84 -2.89 -8.96
C VAL A 96 -8.40 -2.63 -9.41
N ALA A 97 -7.72 -1.64 -8.81
CA ALA A 97 -6.34 -1.32 -9.15
C ALA A 97 -5.40 -2.51 -8.95
N MET A 98 -5.46 -3.16 -7.77
CA MET A 98 -4.58 -4.28 -7.45
C MET A 98 -4.88 -5.52 -8.30
N ASN A 99 -6.15 -5.80 -8.59
CA ASN A 99 -6.52 -6.91 -9.46
C ASN A 99 -5.99 -6.72 -10.89
N ARG A 100 -6.05 -5.51 -11.43
CA ARG A 100 -5.54 -5.19 -12.78
C ARG A 100 -4.04 -5.38 -12.92
N ILE A 101 -3.27 -5.07 -11.88
CA ILE A 101 -1.80 -5.24 -11.89
C ILE A 101 -1.36 -6.60 -11.36
N GLY A 102 -2.30 -7.49 -10.99
CA GLY A 102 -2.01 -8.83 -10.48
C GLY A 102 -1.49 -8.86 -9.03
N ALA A 103 -1.55 -7.73 -8.33
CA ALA A 103 -1.19 -7.59 -6.93
C ALA A 103 -2.35 -8.00 -6.00
N ARG A 104 -2.27 -7.68 -4.71
CA ARG A 104 -3.28 -8.06 -3.72
C ARG A 104 -3.92 -6.84 -3.05
N SER A 105 -5.25 -6.83 -2.94
CA SER A 105 -5.98 -5.93 -2.04
C SER A 105 -6.50 -6.70 -0.83
N ASN A 106 -6.80 -5.99 0.26
CA ASN A 106 -7.26 -6.57 1.51
C ASN A 106 -8.55 -5.87 1.99
N THR A 107 -9.53 -6.64 2.47
CA THR A 107 -10.85 -6.12 2.92
C THR A 107 -10.80 -5.27 4.19
N GLY A 108 -9.74 -5.39 4.99
CA GLY A 108 -9.82 -4.96 6.38
C GLY A 108 -10.86 -5.76 7.17
N GLU A 109 -11.17 -5.28 8.37
CA GLU A 109 -12.01 -6.00 9.34
C GLU A 109 -13.52 -5.94 9.04
N GLY A 110 -13.97 -5.14 8.07
CA GLY A 110 -15.38 -4.78 7.88
C GLY A 110 -16.21 -5.75 7.05
N GLY A 111 -15.63 -6.86 6.61
CA GLY A 111 -16.25 -7.76 5.64
C GLY A 111 -16.22 -7.22 4.21
N GLU A 112 -16.98 -7.85 3.33
CA GLU A 112 -17.09 -7.46 1.92
C GLU A 112 -18.46 -7.81 1.36
N ASP A 113 -19.00 -6.94 0.51
CA ASP A 113 -20.28 -7.13 -0.18
C ASP A 113 -20.19 -8.27 -1.20
N SER A 114 -21.08 -9.28 -1.07
CA SER A 114 -21.14 -10.44 -1.96
C SER A 114 -21.28 -10.10 -3.44
N ALA A 115 -21.88 -8.94 -3.77
CA ALA A 115 -21.98 -8.46 -5.15
C ALA A 115 -20.60 -8.24 -5.81
N ARG A 116 -19.51 -8.17 -5.02
CA ARG A 116 -18.15 -7.97 -5.53
C ARG A 116 -17.46 -9.26 -5.95
N PHE A 117 -17.85 -10.43 -5.45
CA PHE A 117 -17.06 -11.67 -5.52
C PHE A 117 -16.71 -12.16 -6.92
N ASN A 118 -17.56 -11.87 -7.91
CA ASN A 118 -17.33 -12.22 -9.32
C ASN A 118 -16.96 -11.00 -10.19
N SER A 119 -16.25 -10.02 -9.61
CA SER A 119 -15.88 -8.79 -10.30
C SER A 119 -14.45 -8.33 -9.97
N GLU A 120 -13.93 -7.37 -10.72
CA GLU A 120 -12.65 -6.71 -10.40
C GLU A 120 -12.66 -6.02 -9.03
N LYS A 121 -13.82 -5.83 -8.41
CA LYS A 121 -13.96 -5.23 -7.09
C LYS A 121 -13.72 -6.23 -5.97
N ASN A 122 -13.61 -7.53 -6.23
CA ASN A 122 -13.35 -8.54 -5.20
C ASN A 122 -11.96 -8.35 -4.59
N SER A 123 -11.85 -8.19 -3.26
CA SER A 123 -10.53 -8.18 -2.62
C SER A 123 -9.92 -9.56 -2.54
N ARG A 124 -8.69 -9.73 -3.02
CA ARG A 124 -8.00 -11.03 -3.01
C ARG A 124 -7.74 -11.57 -1.61
N MET A 125 -7.29 -10.70 -0.71
CA MET A 125 -7.10 -11.05 0.70
C MET A 125 -8.32 -10.68 1.53
N LYS A 126 -8.74 -11.62 2.37
CA LYS A 126 -9.83 -11.44 3.32
C LYS A 126 -9.29 -11.49 4.75
N GLN A 127 -9.69 -10.53 5.58
CA GLN A 127 -9.21 -10.44 6.95
C GLN A 127 -10.21 -11.06 7.94
N VAL A 128 -9.71 -11.89 8.85
CA VAL A 128 -10.45 -12.42 9.97
C VAL A 128 -9.88 -11.81 11.24
N ALA A 129 -10.58 -10.82 11.79
CA ALA A 129 -10.25 -10.18 13.07
C ALA A 129 -11.14 -10.73 14.21
N SER A 130 -10.87 -10.31 15.44
CA SER A 130 -11.58 -10.78 16.64
C SER A 130 -13.10 -10.59 16.58
N GLY A 131 -13.58 -9.46 16.04
CA GLY A 131 -15.00 -9.17 15.88
C GLY A 131 -15.70 -9.98 14.78
N ARG A 132 -14.93 -10.60 13.87
CA ARG A 132 -15.43 -11.42 12.74
C ARG A 132 -16.54 -10.76 11.91
N PHE A 133 -16.54 -9.43 11.80
CA PHE A 133 -17.57 -8.72 11.02
C PHE A 133 -17.53 -9.16 9.55
N GLY A 134 -18.70 -9.51 9.01
CA GLY A 134 -18.85 -9.97 7.63
C GLY A 134 -18.13 -11.28 7.28
N VAL A 135 -17.60 -12.02 8.26
CA VAL A 135 -16.96 -13.32 8.03
C VAL A 135 -18.04 -14.38 7.90
N THR A 136 -18.28 -14.81 6.66
CA THR A 136 -19.19 -15.91 6.30
C THR A 136 -18.44 -16.99 5.52
N ALA A 137 -19.03 -18.17 5.35
CA ALA A 137 -18.45 -19.20 4.49
C ALA A 137 -18.23 -18.68 3.06
N GLU A 138 -19.22 -17.97 2.50
CA GLU A 138 -19.15 -17.35 1.17
C GLU A 138 -18.01 -16.33 1.06
N TYR A 139 -17.82 -15.49 2.09
CA TYR A 139 -16.74 -14.54 2.15
C TYR A 139 -15.36 -15.22 2.12
N LEU A 140 -15.19 -16.31 2.85
CA LEU A 140 -13.92 -17.04 2.95
C LEU A 140 -13.57 -17.76 1.63
N VAL A 141 -14.55 -18.38 0.96
CA VAL A 141 -14.30 -19.11 -0.30
C VAL A 141 -14.02 -18.18 -1.49
N ASN A 142 -14.41 -16.91 -1.41
CA ASN A 142 -14.16 -15.90 -2.45
C ASN A 142 -12.85 -15.13 -2.24
N SER A 143 -11.84 -15.79 -1.66
CA SER A 143 -10.52 -15.25 -1.34
C SER A 143 -9.40 -16.09 -1.97
N THR A 144 -8.25 -15.46 -2.21
CA THR A 144 -7.00 -16.19 -2.49
C THR A 144 -6.15 -16.35 -1.24
N ASP A 145 -6.23 -15.40 -0.31
CA ASP A 145 -5.45 -15.38 0.91
C ASP A 145 -6.36 -15.02 2.10
N LEU A 146 -6.17 -15.69 3.23
CA LEU A 146 -6.83 -15.37 4.49
C LEU A 146 -5.83 -14.78 5.47
N GLN A 147 -6.11 -13.58 5.97
CA GLN A 147 -5.28 -12.92 6.97
C GLN A 147 -5.95 -13.01 8.35
N ILE A 148 -5.33 -13.72 9.28
CA ILE A 148 -5.73 -13.71 10.69
C ILE A 148 -5.14 -12.45 11.34
N LYS A 149 -6.00 -11.50 11.71
CA LYS A 149 -5.56 -10.25 12.36
C LYS A 149 -5.46 -10.44 13.86
N MET A 150 -4.22 -10.50 14.36
CA MET A 150 -3.95 -10.55 15.80
C MET A 150 -3.83 -9.15 16.41
N ALA A 151 -3.20 -8.20 15.70
CA ALA A 151 -2.95 -6.85 16.16
C ALA A 151 -2.72 -5.88 14.99
N GLN A 152 -2.56 -4.58 15.27
CA GLN A 152 -2.12 -3.56 14.31
C GLN A 152 -1.18 -2.55 14.96
N GLY A 153 -0.20 -2.04 14.21
CA GLY A 153 0.83 -1.15 14.75
C GLY A 153 0.31 0.20 15.26
N SER A 154 -0.85 0.66 14.81
CA SER A 154 -1.45 1.91 15.30
C SER A 154 -2.01 1.80 16.72
N LYS A 155 -2.42 0.58 17.13
CA LYS A 155 -3.05 0.29 18.42
C LYS A 155 -2.78 -1.19 18.78
N ALA A 156 -1.77 -1.43 19.61
CA ALA A 156 -1.37 -2.77 20.04
C ALA A 156 -1.71 -3.03 21.52
N ARG A 157 -2.92 -2.65 21.95
CA ARG A 157 -3.45 -3.07 23.24
C ARG A 157 -4.11 -4.43 23.12
#